data_AF-A0A1A9HW74-F1
#
_entry.id   AF-A0A1A9HW74-F1
#
_cell.length_a   1.000
_cell.length_b   1.000
_cell.length_c   1.000
_cell.angle_alpha   90.00
_cell.angle_beta   90.00
_cell.angle_gamma   90.00
#
_symmetry.space_group_name_H-M   'P 1'
#
loop_
_entity.id
_entity.type
_entity.pdbx_description
1 polymer ?
#
loop_
_entity_poly.entity_id
_entity_poly.type
_entity_poly.pdbx_seq_one_letter_code
_entity_poly.pdbx_strand_id
1 'polypeptide(L)'
;MRSSPLAQLAQNTLLNSHESNYSYASDFSIRQKVILGVALAVIFAIIGILIGILCVAPVSYILGGTLICASFIALISAIILGVCYYLGKPAPQKIPDSFLQVLKDAYPLSIFECVIEQHLDIEELSCFLAMRKQSGEEQKSKLIFSKYDKVFLKKLNKKLAAFGNSRLEGIDFSQLVSVEALLDRHCPLHWLFHFSLLAEQPVWRQEQVFNYELGIHRLLGPLAYTCKGKASIFQPLTYYVFQELTELEYQKLCDYAMNGEWSSVEAKAIYHTVYRNLQEKWGPILKREQSVPVPSAFSWTSNGFINFLLLLCRHHVTWEQAQLISSLKFEEWMTLCSFDYSKGNCFQILSLLGVLMKTNALDKATCFYGTYEPYIAMMTWSEFKTAINASLQAFPQLRPARALIKELSQYTTYYKRQFQRCGDSLDIDKLRVAKFQRFPIYKFDRKTGEAILVKDNNI
;
A
#
# COMPACT_ATOMS: atom_id res chain seq x y z
N MET A 1 -24.61 23.12 23.12
CA MET A 1 -23.53 22.16 23.42
C MET A 1 -23.28 21.34 22.16
N ARG A 2 -22.25 21.68 21.39
CA ARG A 2 -21.85 20.95 20.17
C ARG A 2 -20.83 19.88 20.60
N SER A 3 -21.14 18.62 20.34
CA SER A 3 -20.20 17.51 20.54
C SER A 3 -18.91 17.76 19.73
N SER A 4 -17.76 17.41 20.31
CA SER A 4 -16.48 17.69 19.66
C SER A 4 -16.33 16.86 18.37
N PRO A 5 -15.65 17.38 17.33
CA PRO A 5 -15.35 16.64 16.10
C PRO A 5 -14.61 15.31 16.37
N LEU A 6 -13.85 15.25 17.46
CA LEU A 6 -13.16 14.04 17.93
C LEU A 6 -14.11 12.98 18.47
N ALA A 7 -15.23 13.37 19.11
CA ALA A 7 -16.24 12.43 19.58
C ALA A 7 -17.04 11.83 18.42
N GLN A 8 -17.33 12.62 17.37
CA GLN A 8 -17.97 12.13 16.15
C GLN A 8 -17.06 11.19 15.34
N LEU A 9 -15.75 11.50 15.28
CA LEU A 9 -14.78 10.63 14.60
C LEU A 9 -14.61 9.30 15.34
N ALA A 10 -14.48 9.31 16.68
CA ALA A 10 -14.40 8.09 17.48
C ALA A 10 -15.68 7.24 17.39
N GLN A 11 -16.85 7.88 17.32
CA GLN A 11 -18.13 7.19 17.17
C GLN A 11 -18.26 6.55 15.77
N ASN A 12 -17.77 7.20 14.71
CA ASN A 12 -17.74 6.63 13.36
C ASN A 12 -16.73 5.47 13.21
N THR A 13 -15.57 5.54 13.86
CA THR A 13 -14.58 4.43 13.86
C THR A 13 -15.06 3.24 14.69
N LEU A 14 -15.80 3.49 15.78
CA LEU A 14 -16.49 2.45 16.55
C LEU A 14 -17.65 1.84 15.77
N LEU A 15 -18.41 2.64 15.02
CA LEU A 15 -19.48 2.15 14.14
C LEU A 15 -18.93 1.27 13.02
N ASN A 16 -17.84 1.67 12.34
CA ASN A 16 -17.25 0.86 11.26
C ASN A 16 -16.58 -0.45 11.78
N SER A 17 -15.99 -0.42 12.98
CA SER A 17 -15.46 -1.64 13.62
C SER A 17 -16.58 -2.52 14.20
N HIS A 18 -17.72 -1.94 14.61
CA HIS A 18 -18.91 -2.70 14.92
C HIS A 18 -19.56 -3.29 13.67
N GLU A 19 -19.69 -2.57 12.57
CA GLU A 19 -20.32 -3.05 11.32
C GLU A 19 -19.54 -4.21 10.68
N SER A 20 -18.21 -4.16 10.70
CA SER A 20 -17.38 -5.28 10.25
C SER A 20 -17.53 -6.49 11.19
N ASN A 21 -17.48 -6.32 12.51
CA ASN A 21 -17.71 -7.40 13.46
C ASN A 21 -19.16 -7.95 13.42
N TYR A 22 -20.16 -7.10 13.15
CA TYR A 22 -21.55 -7.50 12.95
C TYR A 22 -21.70 -8.30 11.65
N SER A 23 -21.01 -7.91 10.57
CA SER A 23 -21.01 -8.66 9.30
C SER A 23 -20.38 -10.04 9.45
N TYR A 24 -19.29 -10.18 10.21
CA TYR A 24 -18.67 -11.48 10.49
C TYR A 24 -19.51 -12.35 11.45
N ALA A 25 -20.13 -11.74 12.47
CA ALA A 25 -21.01 -12.44 13.40
C ALA A 25 -22.34 -12.87 12.72
N SER A 26 -22.90 -12.06 11.83
CA SER A 26 -24.09 -12.40 11.05
C SER A 26 -23.79 -13.49 10.02
N ASP A 27 -22.61 -13.46 9.39
CA ASP A 27 -22.16 -14.49 8.44
C ASP A 27 -22.00 -15.86 9.12
N PHE A 28 -21.45 -15.87 10.33
CA PHE A 28 -21.34 -17.08 11.13
C PHE A 28 -22.71 -17.59 11.60
N SER A 29 -23.59 -16.68 12.03
CA SER A 29 -24.96 -17.01 12.47
C SER A 29 -25.82 -17.60 11.36
N ILE A 30 -25.75 -17.07 10.13
CA ILE A 30 -26.54 -17.56 8.99
C ILE A 30 -26.04 -18.92 8.51
N ARG A 31 -24.72 -19.14 8.44
CA ARG A 31 -24.15 -20.47 8.12
C ARG A 31 -24.59 -21.52 9.13
N GLN A 32 -24.58 -21.19 10.42
CA GLN A 32 -25.08 -22.09 11.46
C GLN A 32 -26.57 -22.38 11.32
N LYS A 33 -27.39 -21.37 10.98
CA LYS A 33 -28.84 -21.54 10.74
C LYS A 33 -29.13 -22.43 9.51
N VAL A 34 -28.36 -22.30 8.43
CA VAL A 34 -28.49 -23.17 7.24
C VAL A 34 -28.08 -24.61 7.56
N ILE A 35 -26.94 -24.81 8.25
CA ILE A 35 -26.48 -26.14 8.66
C ILE A 35 -27.50 -26.81 9.61
N LEU A 36 -28.01 -26.06 10.58
CA LEU A 36 -29.03 -26.54 11.52
C LEU A 36 -30.34 -26.89 10.80
N GLY A 37 -30.78 -26.08 9.84
CA GLY A 37 -31.97 -26.35 9.04
C GLY A 37 -31.86 -27.63 8.20
N VAL A 38 -30.70 -27.87 7.58
CA VAL A 38 -30.41 -29.11 6.85
C VAL A 38 -30.38 -30.31 7.81
N ALA A 39 -29.73 -30.18 8.96
CA ALA A 39 -29.66 -31.25 9.96
C ALA A 39 -31.07 -31.64 10.49
N LEU A 40 -31.91 -30.65 10.80
CA LEU A 40 -33.29 -30.88 11.24
C LEU A 40 -34.15 -31.55 10.16
N ALA A 41 -34.00 -31.15 8.90
CA ALA A 41 -34.70 -31.80 7.79
C ALA A 41 -34.33 -33.29 7.68
N VAL A 42 -33.04 -33.62 7.78
CA VAL A 42 -32.58 -35.02 7.74
C VAL A 42 -33.15 -35.82 8.92
N ILE A 43 -33.13 -35.26 10.13
CA ILE A 43 -33.67 -35.92 11.33
C ILE A 43 -35.18 -36.20 11.18
N PHE A 44 -35.97 -35.20 10.75
CA PHE A 44 -37.41 -35.37 10.55
C PHE A 44 -37.73 -36.38 9.44
N ALA A 45 -36.93 -36.42 8.37
CA ALA A 45 -37.10 -37.42 7.31
C ALA A 45 -36.84 -38.84 7.83
N ILE A 46 -35.76 -39.06 8.59
CA ILE A 46 -35.42 -40.37 9.14
C ILE A 46 -36.50 -40.85 10.13
N ILE A 47 -36.95 -39.98 11.04
CA ILE A 47 -38.00 -40.30 12.01
C ILE A 47 -39.32 -40.57 11.31
N GLY A 48 -39.70 -39.76 10.31
CA GLY A 48 -40.92 -39.95 9.54
C GLY A 48 -40.96 -41.28 8.78
N ILE A 49 -39.83 -41.68 8.17
CA ILE A 49 -39.66 -42.96 7.48
C ILE A 49 -39.74 -44.13 8.48
N LEU A 50 -39.05 -44.03 9.62
CA LEU A 50 -39.09 -45.05 10.68
C LEU A 50 -40.51 -45.27 11.23
N ILE A 51 -41.26 -44.20 11.49
CA ILE A 51 -42.65 -44.29 11.97
C ILE A 51 -43.56 -44.90 10.91
N GLY A 52 -43.37 -44.54 9.63
CA GLY A 52 -44.15 -45.09 8.53
C GLY A 52 -43.87 -46.58 8.24
N ILE A 53 -42.65 -47.06 8.51
CA ILE A 53 -42.27 -48.46 8.27
C ILE A 53 -42.57 -49.35 9.49
N LEU A 54 -42.29 -48.88 10.71
CA LEU A 54 -42.36 -49.72 11.92
C LEU A 54 -43.76 -49.80 12.54
N CYS A 55 -44.63 -48.82 12.27
CA CYS A 55 -45.98 -48.81 12.82
C CYS A 55 -46.99 -49.08 11.71
N VAL A 56 -47.75 -50.18 11.81
CA VAL A 56 -48.75 -50.63 10.82
C VAL A 56 -50.11 -49.93 11.02
N ALA A 57 -50.26 -49.10 12.06
CA ALA A 57 -51.51 -48.42 12.37
C ALA A 57 -51.81 -47.28 11.38
N PRO A 58 -53.06 -47.06 10.93
CA PRO A 58 -53.41 -45.96 10.01
C PRO A 58 -52.94 -44.56 10.46
N VAL A 59 -52.86 -44.36 11.77
CA VAL A 59 -52.41 -43.10 12.40
C VAL A 59 -50.91 -42.85 12.19
N SER A 60 -50.08 -43.89 12.06
CA SER A 60 -48.63 -43.73 11.86
C SER A 60 -48.29 -43.20 10.47
N TYR A 61 -49.07 -43.54 9.45
CA TYR A 61 -48.90 -42.99 8.10
C TYR A 61 -49.16 -41.49 8.05
N ILE A 62 -50.14 -41.00 8.83
CA ILE A 62 -50.44 -39.58 8.95
C ILE A 62 -49.28 -38.87 9.66
N LEU A 63 -48.82 -39.39 10.81
CA LEU A 63 -47.69 -38.80 11.54
C LEU A 63 -46.39 -38.83 10.74
N GLY A 64 -46.05 -39.97 10.13
CA GLY A 64 -44.86 -40.10 9.28
C GLY A 64 -44.92 -39.16 8.07
N GLY A 65 -46.09 -39.06 7.42
CA GLY A 65 -46.33 -38.13 6.32
C GLY A 65 -46.17 -36.66 6.73
N THR A 66 -46.68 -36.25 7.90
CA THR A 66 -46.51 -34.87 8.39
C THR A 66 -45.06 -34.52 8.71
N LEU A 67 -44.28 -35.47 9.25
CA LEU A 67 -42.86 -35.27 9.54
C LEU A 67 -42.02 -35.19 8.25
N ILE A 68 -42.37 -35.97 7.22
CA ILE A 68 -41.75 -35.87 5.89
C ILE A 68 -42.13 -34.53 5.24
N CYS A 69 -43.38 -34.06 5.35
CA CYS A 69 -43.74 -32.74 4.86
C CYS A 69 -42.98 -31.62 5.59
N ALA A 70 -42.82 -31.72 6.92
CA ALA A 70 -42.04 -30.78 7.71
C ALA A 70 -40.55 -30.79 7.32
N SER A 71 -39.98 -31.96 6.98
CA SER A 71 -38.60 -32.05 6.50
C SER A 71 -38.41 -31.36 5.16
N PHE A 72 -39.36 -31.51 4.22
CA PHE A 72 -39.33 -30.81 2.94
C PHE A 72 -39.43 -29.29 3.12
N ILE A 73 -40.31 -28.81 4.00
CA ILE A 73 -40.43 -27.38 4.29
C ILE A 73 -39.14 -26.83 4.90
N ALA A 74 -38.55 -27.54 5.87
CA ALA A 74 -37.28 -27.17 6.48
C ALA A 74 -36.14 -27.12 5.44
N LEU A 75 -36.06 -28.10 4.55
CA LEU A 75 -35.07 -28.16 3.48
C LEU A 75 -35.23 -27.00 2.47
N ILE A 76 -36.45 -26.77 1.99
CA ILE A 76 -36.75 -25.67 1.06
C ILE A 76 -36.42 -24.33 1.70
N SER A 77 -36.79 -24.12 2.97
CA SER A 77 -36.46 -22.89 3.69
C SER A 77 -34.96 -22.68 3.82
N ALA A 78 -34.18 -23.73 4.11
CA ALA A 78 -32.72 -23.67 4.20
C ALA A 78 -32.07 -23.39 2.84
N ILE A 79 -32.60 -23.96 1.76
CA ILE A 79 -32.14 -23.70 0.38
C ILE A 79 -32.44 -22.27 -0.02
N ILE A 80 -33.67 -21.76 0.21
CA ILE A 80 -34.02 -20.37 -0.10
C ILE A 80 -33.16 -19.41 0.71
N LEU A 81 -32.98 -19.65 2.01
CA LEU A 81 -32.12 -18.82 2.86
C LEU A 81 -30.67 -18.83 2.36
N GLY A 82 -30.16 -20.00 1.97
CA GLY A 82 -28.84 -20.17 1.39
C GLY A 82 -28.70 -19.43 0.05
N VAL A 83 -29.63 -19.62 -0.87
CA VAL A 83 -29.63 -19.00 -2.19
C VAL A 83 -29.77 -17.49 -2.09
N CYS A 84 -30.71 -16.97 -1.30
CA CYS A 84 -30.85 -15.53 -1.05
C CYS A 84 -29.60 -14.94 -0.37
N TYR A 85 -28.94 -15.69 0.50
CA TYR A 85 -27.68 -15.26 1.12
C TYR A 85 -26.50 -15.28 0.14
N TYR A 86 -26.36 -16.32 -0.67
CA TYR A 86 -25.27 -16.45 -1.64
C TYR A 86 -25.44 -15.54 -2.86
N LEU A 87 -26.66 -15.32 -3.33
CA LEU A 87 -26.97 -14.40 -4.43
C LEU A 87 -27.12 -12.95 -3.97
N GLY A 88 -27.54 -12.73 -2.73
CA GLY A 88 -27.71 -11.39 -2.14
C GLY A 88 -26.42 -10.79 -1.58
N LYS A 89 -25.32 -11.55 -1.54
CA LYS A 89 -24.02 -10.96 -1.22
C LYS A 89 -23.57 -10.09 -2.39
N PRO A 90 -23.42 -8.77 -2.20
CA PRO A 90 -22.77 -7.94 -3.20
C PRO A 90 -21.40 -8.56 -3.49
N ALA A 91 -21.04 -8.67 -4.76
CA ALA A 91 -19.71 -9.13 -5.14
C ALA A 91 -18.68 -8.33 -4.33
N PRO A 92 -17.68 -8.98 -3.71
CA PRO A 92 -16.72 -8.29 -2.86
C PRO A 92 -16.11 -7.15 -3.67
N GLN A 93 -16.28 -5.94 -3.17
CA GLN A 93 -15.83 -4.74 -3.85
C GLN A 93 -14.31 -4.80 -3.95
N LYS A 94 -13.80 -4.74 -5.19
CA LYS A 94 -12.38 -4.94 -5.48
C LYS A 94 -11.53 -3.71 -5.14
N ILE A 95 -12.16 -2.54 -5.05
CA ILE A 95 -11.55 -1.26 -4.72
C ILE A 95 -12.10 -0.83 -3.35
N PRO A 96 -11.25 -0.50 -2.37
CA PRO A 96 -11.70 -0.02 -1.06
C PRO A 96 -12.52 1.29 -1.16
N ASP A 97 -13.51 1.46 -0.28
CA ASP A 97 -14.42 2.62 -0.28
C ASP A 97 -13.71 3.97 -0.18
N SER A 98 -12.64 4.03 0.61
CA SER A 98 -11.79 5.20 0.75
C SER A 98 -11.18 5.65 -0.57
N PHE A 99 -10.68 4.71 -1.37
CA PHE A 99 -10.13 5.01 -2.69
C PHE A 99 -11.24 5.26 -3.72
N LEU A 100 -12.43 4.68 -3.56
CA LEU A 100 -13.58 5.03 -4.39
C LEU A 100 -13.99 6.49 -4.24
N GLN A 101 -13.89 7.08 -3.04
CA GLN A 101 -14.10 8.52 -2.86
C GLN A 101 -13.05 9.33 -3.66
N VAL A 102 -11.79 8.90 -3.66
CA VAL A 102 -10.75 9.53 -4.50
C VAL A 102 -11.11 9.46 -5.99
N LEU A 103 -11.62 8.31 -6.46
CA LEU A 103 -12.06 8.16 -7.84
C LEU A 103 -13.27 9.06 -8.18
N LYS A 104 -14.21 9.19 -7.24
CA LYS A 104 -15.39 10.04 -7.39
C LYS A 104 -15.01 11.52 -7.51
N ASP A 105 -14.00 11.96 -6.78
CA ASP A 105 -13.52 13.34 -6.82
C ASP A 105 -12.65 13.62 -8.06
N ALA A 106 -11.94 12.60 -8.56
CA ALA A 106 -10.99 12.75 -9.66
C ALA A 106 -11.61 12.56 -11.06
N TYR A 107 -12.69 11.79 -11.18
CA TYR A 107 -13.27 11.40 -12.47
C TYR A 107 -14.73 11.86 -12.61
N PRO A 108 -15.19 12.11 -13.86
CA PRO A 108 -16.60 12.33 -14.16
C PRO A 108 -17.51 11.22 -13.61
N LEU A 109 -18.72 11.60 -13.22
CA LEU A 109 -19.70 10.69 -12.61
C LEU A 109 -19.92 9.42 -13.45
N SER A 110 -20.02 9.51 -14.77
CA SER A 110 -20.21 8.34 -15.64
C SER A 110 -19.08 7.31 -15.54
N ILE A 111 -17.83 7.73 -15.32
CA ILE A 111 -16.69 6.81 -15.13
C ILE A 111 -16.78 6.17 -13.75
N PHE A 112 -17.11 6.95 -12.73
CA PHE A 112 -17.31 6.44 -11.37
C PHE A 112 -18.46 5.42 -11.32
N GLU A 113 -19.61 5.72 -11.94
CA GLU A 113 -20.74 4.80 -12.07
C GLU A 113 -20.34 3.52 -12.81
N CYS A 114 -19.54 3.62 -13.86
CA CYS A 114 -19.02 2.44 -14.57
C CYS A 114 -18.19 1.54 -13.65
N VAL A 115 -17.32 2.12 -12.82
CA VAL A 115 -16.50 1.36 -11.84
C VAL A 115 -17.39 0.63 -10.83
N ILE A 116 -18.41 1.29 -10.31
CA ILE A 116 -19.32 0.73 -9.30
C ILE A 116 -20.24 -0.33 -9.91
N GLU A 117 -20.97 0.00 -10.98
CA GLU A 117 -21.97 -0.88 -11.60
C GLU A 117 -21.34 -2.12 -12.25
N GLN A 118 -20.15 -1.99 -12.85
CA GLN A 118 -19.47 -3.09 -13.52
C GLN A 118 -18.39 -3.77 -12.65
N HIS A 119 -18.25 -3.34 -11.39
CA HIS A 119 -17.25 -3.82 -10.45
C HIS A 119 -15.86 -3.90 -11.09
N LEU A 120 -15.41 -2.78 -11.67
CA LEU A 120 -14.08 -2.69 -12.27
C LEU A 120 -13.02 -2.70 -11.16
N ASP A 121 -11.95 -3.49 -11.34
CA ASP A 121 -10.73 -3.29 -10.56
C ASP A 121 -9.88 -2.15 -11.14
N ILE A 122 -8.81 -1.82 -10.40
CA ILE A 122 -7.83 -0.80 -10.77
C ILE A 122 -7.17 -1.09 -12.12
N GLU A 123 -6.89 -2.35 -12.44
CA GLU A 123 -6.25 -2.72 -13.71
C GLU A 123 -7.22 -2.58 -14.88
N GLU A 124 -8.46 -3.05 -14.70
CA GLU A 124 -9.58 -2.89 -15.62
C GLU A 124 -9.84 -1.39 -15.88
N LEU A 125 -9.87 -0.56 -14.84
CA LEU A 125 -10.03 0.90 -14.96
C LEU A 125 -8.83 1.56 -15.68
N SER A 126 -7.61 1.19 -15.33
CA SER A 126 -6.40 1.72 -15.97
C SER A 126 -6.37 1.39 -17.46
N CYS A 127 -6.69 0.14 -17.80
CA CYS A 127 -6.79 -0.33 -19.18
C CYS A 127 -7.91 0.41 -19.93
N PHE A 128 -9.09 0.57 -19.31
CA PHE A 128 -10.20 1.31 -19.88
C PHE A 128 -9.85 2.76 -20.24
N LEU A 129 -9.23 3.49 -19.31
CA LEU A 129 -8.83 4.88 -19.55
C LEU A 129 -7.74 4.97 -20.64
N ALA A 130 -6.79 4.03 -20.65
CA ALA A 130 -5.77 3.95 -21.70
C ALA A 130 -6.37 3.68 -23.08
N MET A 131 -7.34 2.75 -23.18
CA MET A 131 -8.07 2.45 -24.42
C MET A 131 -8.77 3.69 -24.99
N ARG A 132 -9.43 4.47 -24.12
CA ARG A 132 -10.19 5.65 -24.56
C ARG A 132 -9.30 6.84 -24.94
N LYS A 133 -8.19 7.05 -24.23
CA LYS A 133 -7.21 8.09 -24.57
C LYS A 133 -6.58 7.91 -25.96
N GLN A 134 -6.40 6.66 -26.41
CA GLN A 134 -5.69 6.35 -27.65
C GLN A 134 -6.58 6.11 -28.87
N SER A 135 -7.90 6.26 -28.76
CA SER A 135 -8.84 6.15 -29.89
C SER A 135 -8.58 7.18 -31.03
N GLY A 136 -7.55 8.02 -30.93
CA GLY A 136 -7.05 8.91 -31.99
C GLY A 136 -5.65 8.58 -32.56
N GLU A 137 -4.87 7.63 -32.01
CA GLU A 137 -3.53 7.25 -32.51
C GLU A 137 -3.37 5.71 -32.59
N GLU A 138 -3.57 5.16 -33.78
CA GLU A 138 -3.63 3.71 -34.06
C GLU A 138 -2.31 2.94 -33.77
N GLN A 139 -1.15 3.62 -33.77
CA GLN A 139 0.16 2.96 -33.65
C GLN A 139 0.63 2.73 -32.19
N LYS A 140 0.28 3.60 -31.23
CA LYS A 140 0.64 3.40 -29.80
C LYS A 140 -0.23 2.35 -29.10
N SER A 141 -1.42 2.12 -29.64
CA SER A 141 -2.39 1.12 -29.20
C SER A 141 -1.79 -0.28 -29.08
N LYS A 142 -1.04 -0.76 -30.10
CA LYS A 142 -0.48 -2.12 -30.12
C LYS A 142 0.53 -2.42 -29.00
N LEU A 143 1.25 -1.41 -28.49
CA LEU A 143 2.29 -1.57 -27.47
C LEU A 143 1.74 -1.67 -26.04
N ILE A 144 0.61 -1.02 -25.75
CA ILE A 144 -0.04 -1.13 -24.43
C ILE A 144 -0.85 -2.43 -24.33
N PHE A 145 -1.50 -2.84 -25.43
CA PHE A 145 -2.31 -4.07 -25.46
C PHE A 145 -1.49 -5.36 -25.46
N SER A 146 -0.20 -5.31 -25.76
CA SER A 146 0.67 -6.49 -25.67
C SER A 146 0.86 -6.97 -24.22
N LYS A 147 0.67 -6.09 -23.22
CA LYS A 147 0.77 -6.41 -21.80
C LYS A 147 -0.44 -7.20 -21.28
N TYR A 148 -1.59 -7.13 -21.94
CA TYR A 148 -2.84 -7.74 -21.48
C TYR A 148 -3.21 -8.95 -22.33
N ASP A 149 -3.60 -10.05 -21.68
CA ASP A 149 -4.11 -11.22 -22.42
C ASP A 149 -5.44 -10.91 -23.11
N LYS A 150 -5.69 -11.55 -24.26
CA LYS A 150 -6.93 -11.45 -25.04
C LYS A 150 -8.17 -11.78 -24.21
N VAL A 151 -8.05 -12.71 -23.26
CA VAL A 151 -9.14 -13.08 -22.35
C VAL A 151 -9.53 -11.90 -21.46
N PHE A 152 -8.54 -11.20 -20.89
CA PHE A 152 -8.76 -10.01 -20.07
C PHE A 152 -9.48 -8.92 -20.86
N LEU A 153 -8.97 -8.59 -22.07
CA LEU A 153 -9.56 -7.57 -22.93
C LEU A 153 -11.00 -7.90 -23.34
N LYS A 154 -11.27 -9.17 -23.67
CA LYS A 154 -12.63 -9.64 -24.00
C LYS A 154 -13.59 -9.47 -22.82
N LYS A 155 -13.14 -9.77 -21.59
CA LYS A 155 -13.95 -9.61 -20.37
C LYS A 155 -14.23 -8.15 -20.09
N LEU A 156 -13.22 -7.28 -20.19
CA LEU A 156 -13.37 -5.84 -20.01
C LEU A 156 -14.33 -5.23 -21.03
N ASN A 157 -14.17 -5.55 -22.32
CA ASN A 157 -15.08 -5.07 -23.37
C ASN A 157 -16.52 -5.52 -23.15
N LYS A 158 -16.74 -6.75 -22.64
CA LYS A 158 -18.09 -7.22 -22.29
C LYS A 158 -18.72 -6.38 -21.17
N LYS A 159 -17.95 -6.03 -20.13
CA LYS A 159 -18.41 -5.14 -19.04
C LYS A 159 -18.75 -3.74 -19.55
N LEU A 160 -17.87 -3.17 -20.38
CA LEU A 160 -18.07 -1.84 -20.96
C LEU A 160 -19.29 -1.80 -21.90
N ALA A 161 -19.48 -2.84 -22.71
CA ALA A 161 -20.67 -2.97 -23.55
C ALA A 161 -21.95 -3.09 -22.72
N ALA A 162 -21.92 -3.79 -21.58
CA ALA A 162 -23.06 -3.92 -20.67
C ALA A 162 -23.43 -2.60 -19.97
N PHE A 163 -22.44 -1.74 -19.67
CA PHE A 163 -22.68 -0.42 -19.10
C PHE A 163 -23.34 0.56 -20.10
N GLY A 164 -23.00 0.43 -21.38
CA GLY A 164 -23.52 1.26 -22.46
C GLY A 164 -22.57 2.41 -22.83
N ASN A 165 -22.06 2.38 -24.07
CA ASN A 165 -21.10 3.37 -24.57
C ASN A 165 -21.65 4.80 -24.59
N SER A 166 -22.97 4.98 -24.76
CA SER A 166 -23.63 6.28 -24.81
C SER A 166 -23.48 7.09 -23.51
N ARG A 167 -23.37 6.41 -22.36
CA ARG A 167 -23.15 7.07 -21.05
C ARG A 167 -21.76 7.68 -20.91
N LEU A 168 -20.83 7.28 -21.79
CA LEU A 168 -19.44 7.73 -21.82
C LEU A 168 -19.17 8.74 -22.93
N GLU A 169 -20.20 9.10 -23.71
CA GLU A 169 -20.10 10.12 -24.76
C GLU A 169 -19.91 11.51 -24.13
N GLY A 170 -19.13 12.37 -24.80
CA GLY A 170 -18.86 13.74 -24.34
C GLY A 170 -17.79 13.87 -23.26
N ILE A 171 -17.18 12.77 -22.79
CA ILE A 171 -16.05 12.83 -21.86
C ILE A 171 -14.75 13.06 -22.62
N ASP A 172 -14.01 14.10 -22.24
CA ASP A 172 -12.65 14.31 -22.71
C ASP A 172 -11.66 13.45 -21.91
N PHE A 173 -11.35 12.27 -22.45
CA PHE A 173 -10.41 11.34 -21.82
C PHE A 173 -8.97 11.85 -21.80
N SER A 174 -8.60 12.82 -22.64
CA SER A 174 -7.21 13.32 -22.75
C SER A 174 -6.75 14.06 -21.50
N GLN A 175 -7.68 14.75 -20.83
CA GLN A 175 -7.42 15.54 -19.62
C GLN A 175 -7.46 14.73 -18.33
N LEU A 176 -7.93 13.48 -18.38
CA LEU A 176 -8.07 12.66 -17.18
C LEU A 176 -6.70 12.26 -16.63
N VAL A 177 -6.54 12.37 -15.32
CA VAL A 177 -5.34 11.87 -14.62
C VAL A 177 -5.25 10.35 -14.77
N SER A 178 -4.04 9.78 -14.79
CA SER A 178 -3.88 8.32 -14.81
C SER A 178 -4.22 7.72 -13.44
N VAL A 179 -4.71 6.48 -13.42
CA VAL A 179 -4.97 5.77 -12.16
C VAL A 179 -3.70 5.62 -11.32
N GLU A 180 -2.56 5.36 -11.98
CA GLU A 180 -1.27 5.25 -11.30
C GLU A 180 -0.89 6.55 -10.58
N ALA A 181 -1.09 7.70 -11.23
CA ALA A 181 -0.84 9.00 -10.59
C ALA A 181 -1.79 9.28 -9.42
N LEU A 182 -3.04 8.80 -9.47
CA LEU A 182 -3.94 8.87 -8.31
C LEU A 182 -3.47 7.98 -7.16
N LEU A 183 -3.01 6.77 -7.45
CA LEU A 183 -2.46 5.86 -6.43
C LEU A 183 -1.21 6.45 -5.79
N ASP A 184 -0.27 6.97 -6.59
CA ASP A 184 0.95 7.60 -6.09
C ASP A 184 0.64 8.81 -5.20
N ARG A 185 -0.37 9.62 -5.56
CA ARG A 185 -0.73 10.81 -4.80
C ARG A 185 -1.49 10.49 -3.51
N HIS A 186 -2.37 9.50 -3.51
CA HIS A 186 -3.33 9.28 -2.43
C HIS A 186 -3.04 8.08 -1.53
N CYS A 187 -2.24 7.11 -1.99
CA CYS A 187 -2.02 5.83 -1.31
C CYS A 187 -0.54 5.65 -0.91
N PRO A 188 -0.14 5.98 0.35
CA PRO A 188 1.26 5.95 0.77
C PRO A 188 1.97 4.61 0.60
N LEU A 189 1.26 3.49 0.78
CA LEU A 189 1.88 2.16 0.66
C LEU A 189 2.14 1.78 -0.80
N HIS A 190 1.23 2.17 -1.71
CA HIS A 190 1.47 2.06 -3.15
C HIS A 190 2.63 2.95 -3.59
N TRP A 191 2.65 4.22 -3.14
CA TRP A 191 3.76 5.15 -3.42
C TRP A 191 5.12 4.57 -2.99
N LEU A 192 5.19 3.99 -1.78
CA LEU A 192 6.42 3.35 -1.28
C LEU A 192 6.84 2.14 -2.10
N PHE A 193 5.87 1.34 -2.54
CA PHE A 193 6.09 0.21 -3.43
C PHE A 193 6.66 0.68 -4.76
N HIS A 194 5.99 1.62 -5.43
CA HIS A 194 6.41 2.18 -6.70
C HIS A 194 7.79 2.83 -6.61
N PHE A 195 8.05 3.63 -5.56
CA PHE A 195 9.36 4.23 -5.30
C PHE A 195 10.48 3.19 -5.26
N SER A 196 10.23 2.02 -4.65
CA SER A 196 11.22 0.94 -4.57
C SER A 196 11.47 0.23 -5.91
N LEU A 197 10.49 0.24 -6.82
CA LEU A 197 10.61 -0.35 -8.15
C LEU A 197 11.37 0.53 -9.14
N LEU A 198 11.33 1.86 -8.96
CA LEU A 198 12.03 2.84 -9.81
C LEU A 198 13.55 2.88 -9.59
N ALA A 199 14.04 2.16 -8.59
CA ALA A 199 15.45 2.10 -8.28
C ALA A 199 16.24 1.30 -9.31
N GLU A 200 17.42 1.80 -9.69
CA GLU A 200 18.37 1.01 -10.46
C GLU A 200 18.88 -0.20 -9.66
N GLN A 201 19.08 -1.32 -10.34
CA GLN A 201 19.77 -2.47 -9.77
C GLN A 201 21.21 -2.05 -9.42
N PRO A 202 21.65 -2.15 -8.15
CA PRO A 202 22.95 -1.66 -7.76
C PRO A 202 24.07 -2.48 -8.42
N VAL A 203 24.96 -1.79 -9.13
CA VAL A 203 26.05 -2.32 -9.98
C VAL A 203 27.08 -3.17 -9.21
N TRP A 204 27.16 -3.04 -7.88
CA TRP A 204 28.29 -3.55 -7.07
C TRP A 204 28.14 -4.98 -6.53
N ARG A 205 27.31 -5.85 -7.11
CA ARG A 205 27.43 -7.29 -6.84
C ARG A 205 26.87 -8.17 -7.97
N GLN A 206 27.76 -8.92 -8.61
CA GLN A 206 27.49 -10.11 -9.42
C GLN A 206 27.00 -11.30 -8.56
N GLU A 207 26.28 -11.06 -7.47
CA GLU A 207 25.57 -12.15 -6.79
C GLU A 207 24.34 -12.48 -7.64
N GLN A 208 24.32 -13.69 -8.18
CA GLN A 208 23.27 -14.25 -9.05
C GLN A 208 21.86 -14.31 -8.42
N VAL A 209 21.67 -13.77 -7.22
CA VAL A 209 20.39 -13.76 -6.51
C VAL A 209 20.15 -12.35 -5.96
N PHE A 210 19.41 -11.55 -6.73
CA PHE A 210 18.83 -10.31 -6.22
C PHE A 210 17.91 -10.64 -5.03
N ASN A 211 18.40 -10.45 -3.81
CA ASN A 211 17.56 -10.54 -2.64
C ASN A 211 16.76 -9.23 -2.54
N TYR A 212 15.47 -9.29 -2.87
CA TYR A 212 14.56 -8.15 -2.90
C TYR A 212 14.54 -7.36 -1.57
N GLU A 213 14.71 -8.04 -0.43
CA GLU A 213 14.82 -7.41 0.89
C GLU A 213 16.09 -6.55 1.02
N LEU A 214 17.17 -6.90 0.30
CA LEU A 214 18.42 -6.14 0.24
C LEU A 214 18.25 -4.86 -0.58
N GLY A 215 17.51 -4.91 -1.69
CA GLY A 215 17.21 -3.75 -2.52
C GLY A 215 16.46 -2.67 -1.75
N ILE A 216 15.34 -3.05 -1.10
CA ILE A 216 14.54 -2.13 -0.28
C ILE A 216 15.38 -1.51 0.84
N HIS A 217 16.21 -2.32 1.49
CA HIS A 217 17.11 -1.88 2.54
C HIS A 217 18.17 -0.90 2.05
N ARG A 218 18.72 -1.11 0.85
CA ARG A 218 19.66 -0.15 0.26
C ARG A 218 18.97 1.17 -0.07
N LEU A 219 17.72 1.15 -0.52
CA LEU A 219 17.00 2.36 -0.97
C LEU A 219 16.42 3.18 0.18
N LEU A 220 15.77 2.52 1.13
CA LEU A 220 15.04 3.19 2.22
C LEU A 220 15.82 3.17 3.55
N GLY A 221 16.95 2.47 3.59
CA GLY A 221 17.85 2.43 4.73
C GLY A 221 18.73 3.68 4.85
N PRO A 222 19.88 3.59 5.53
CA PRO A 222 20.73 4.72 5.79
C PRO A 222 21.39 5.21 4.51
N LEU A 223 21.39 6.53 4.33
CA LEU A 223 22.14 7.23 3.28
C LEU A 223 23.66 7.00 3.38
N ALA A 224 24.15 6.58 4.54
CA ALA A 224 25.53 6.16 4.74
C ALA A 224 25.59 4.95 5.67
N TYR A 225 26.28 3.89 5.23
CA TYR A 225 26.58 2.71 6.03
C TYR A 225 27.64 3.01 7.09
N THR A 226 27.39 3.98 7.97
CA THR A 226 28.20 4.18 9.16
C THR A 226 27.55 3.42 10.31
N CYS A 227 28.33 2.82 11.21
CA CYS A 227 27.83 2.06 12.37
C CYS A 227 26.90 2.87 13.30
N LYS A 228 26.76 4.18 13.06
CA LYS A 228 25.95 5.14 13.82
C LYS A 228 24.95 5.92 12.93
N GLY A 229 24.80 5.55 11.65
CA GLY A 229 23.96 6.26 10.69
C GLY A 229 22.49 6.23 11.11
N LYS A 230 21.94 7.37 11.47
CA LYS A 230 20.52 7.53 11.84
C LYS A 230 19.68 8.13 10.71
N ALA A 231 20.17 8.21 9.49
CA ALA A 231 19.51 8.99 8.44
C ALA A 231 19.18 8.19 7.20
N SER A 232 17.90 8.17 6.87
CA SER A 232 17.30 7.64 5.65
C SER A 232 17.02 8.75 4.64
N ILE A 233 16.51 8.37 3.46
CA ILE A 233 15.96 9.31 2.48
C ILE A 233 14.77 10.12 3.03
N PHE A 234 14.09 9.66 4.09
CA PHE A 234 12.92 10.32 4.67
C PHE A 234 13.31 11.48 5.58
N GLN A 235 13.93 12.50 4.98
CA GLN A 235 14.32 13.73 5.66
C GLN A 235 13.51 14.89 5.08
N PRO A 236 13.14 15.90 5.91
CA PRO A 236 12.50 17.11 5.39
C PRO A 236 13.33 17.78 4.28
N LEU A 237 14.67 17.75 4.42
CA LEU A 237 15.61 18.28 3.42
C LEU A 237 15.49 17.63 2.04
N THR A 238 15.22 16.34 1.97
CA THR A 238 15.11 15.60 0.70
C THR A 238 14.06 16.22 -0.21
N TYR A 239 12.90 16.57 0.36
CA TYR A 239 11.80 17.17 -0.39
C TYR A 239 12.22 18.48 -1.03
N TYR A 240 12.85 19.37 -0.25
CA TYR A 240 13.26 20.68 -0.76
C TYR A 240 14.38 20.60 -1.79
N VAL A 241 15.34 19.68 -1.59
CA VAL A 241 16.41 19.44 -2.57
C VAL A 241 15.82 19.13 -3.94
N PHE A 242 14.83 18.25 -4.01
CA PHE A 242 14.20 17.85 -5.28
C PHE A 242 13.15 18.83 -5.82
N GLN A 243 12.77 19.85 -5.04
CA GLN A 243 11.97 20.98 -5.53
C GLN A 243 12.84 22.09 -6.14
N GLU A 244 14.12 22.17 -5.76
CA GLU A 244 15.03 23.23 -6.19
C GLU A 244 15.99 22.79 -7.31
N LEU A 245 16.31 21.51 -7.40
CA LEU A 245 17.17 20.98 -8.45
C LEU A 245 16.40 20.72 -9.74
N THR A 246 17.04 20.98 -10.87
CA THR A 246 16.65 20.42 -12.16
C THR A 246 17.26 19.03 -12.36
N GLU A 247 16.70 18.25 -13.29
CA GLU A 247 17.20 16.93 -13.65
C GLU A 247 18.69 16.97 -14.05
N LEU A 248 19.03 17.93 -14.92
CA LEU A 248 20.40 18.10 -15.43
C LEU A 248 21.38 18.44 -14.31
N GLU A 249 21.00 19.31 -13.37
CA GLU A 249 21.85 19.64 -12.22
C GLU A 249 22.02 18.45 -11.30
N TYR A 250 20.96 17.69 -11.04
CA TYR A 250 21.03 16.51 -10.20
C TYR A 250 21.92 15.42 -10.80
N GLN A 251 21.77 15.14 -12.10
CA GLN A 251 22.63 14.19 -12.84
C GLN A 251 24.10 14.59 -12.76
N LYS A 252 24.43 15.87 -13.02
CA LYS A 252 25.80 16.38 -12.89
C LYS A 252 26.36 16.22 -11.48
N LEU A 253 25.56 16.53 -10.45
CA LEU A 253 25.98 16.34 -9.06
C LEU A 253 26.25 14.87 -8.74
N CYS A 254 25.42 13.95 -9.24
CA CYS A 254 25.65 12.52 -9.14
C CYS A 254 26.96 12.10 -9.79
N ASP A 255 27.25 12.59 -11.01
CA ASP A 255 28.50 12.31 -11.71
C ASP A 255 29.72 12.81 -10.93
N TYR A 256 29.70 14.07 -10.48
CA TYR A 256 30.78 14.64 -9.66
C TYR A 256 30.96 13.87 -8.34
N ALA A 257 29.86 13.50 -7.70
CA ALA A 257 29.91 12.69 -6.49
C ALA A 257 30.59 11.35 -6.77
N MET A 258 30.21 10.65 -7.84
CA MET A 258 30.76 9.33 -8.16
C MET A 258 32.24 9.34 -8.54
N ASN A 259 32.66 10.37 -9.27
CA ASN A 259 34.02 10.50 -9.80
C ASN A 259 35.03 11.13 -8.82
N GLY A 260 34.62 11.45 -7.58
CA GLY A 260 35.50 12.09 -6.59
C GLY A 260 35.78 13.58 -6.87
N GLU A 261 34.94 14.20 -7.69
CA GLU A 261 35.07 15.59 -8.15
C GLU A 261 34.12 16.52 -7.40
N TRP A 262 33.64 16.13 -6.20
CA TRP A 262 32.67 16.89 -5.42
C TRP A 262 33.12 18.32 -5.06
N SER A 263 34.43 18.56 -5.08
CA SER A 263 35.05 19.86 -4.84
C SER A 263 35.26 20.71 -6.11
N SER A 264 34.83 20.27 -7.29
CA SER A 264 34.94 21.05 -8.54
C SER A 264 34.21 22.39 -8.42
N VAL A 265 34.65 23.39 -9.20
CA VAL A 265 34.08 24.75 -9.16
C VAL A 265 32.60 24.70 -9.55
N GLU A 266 32.28 23.86 -10.52
CA GLU A 266 30.95 23.62 -11.06
C GLU A 266 30.04 22.97 -10.00
N ALA A 267 30.49 21.90 -9.33
CA ALA A 267 29.73 21.28 -8.25
C ALA A 267 29.46 22.29 -7.12
N LYS A 268 30.49 23.06 -6.71
CA LYS A 268 30.35 24.11 -5.69
C LYS A 268 29.30 25.14 -6.07
N ALA A 269 29.32 25.60 -7.33
CA ALA A 269 28.36 26.59 -7.82
C ALA A 269 26.92 26.08 -7.71
N ILE A 270 26.67 24.83 -8.10
CA ILE A 270 25.33 24.21 -8.04
C ILE A 270 24.87 24.11 -6.58
N TYR A 271 25.60 23.40 -5.71
CA TYR A 271 25.09 23.16 -4.34
C TYR A 271 25.02 24.42 -3.48
N HIS A 272 25.86 25.44 -3.72
CA HIS A 272 25.74 26.72 -3.02
C HIS A 272 24.53 27.54 -3.49
N THR A 273 24.19 27.46 -4.78
CA THR A 273 22.98 28.09 -5.33
C THR A 273 21.74 27.44 -4.75
N VAL A 274 21.66 26.12 -4.75
CA VAL A 274 20.55 25.37 -4.15
C VAL A 274 20.42 25.66 -2.66
N TYR A 275 21.54 25.69 -1.92
CA TYR A 275 21.51 26.01 -0.50
C TYR A 275 20.97 27.42 -0.22
N ARG A 276 21.38 28.40 -1.03
CA ARG A 276 20.89 29.79 -0.91
C ARG A 276 19.39 29.87 -1.16
N ASN A 277 18.92 29.29 -2.26
CA ASN A 277 17.49 29.24 -2.59
C ASN A 277 16.69 28.56 -1.47
N LEU A 278 17.24 27.48 -0.89
CA LEU A 278 16.63 26.77 0.23
C LEU A 278 16.50 27.66 1.47
N GLN A 279 17.54 28.43 1.81
CA GLN A 279 17.48 29.36 2.94
C GLN A 279 16.44 30.47 2.72
N GLU A 280 16.37 31.04 1.52
CA GLU A 280 15.49 32.16 1.19
C GLU A 280 14.01 31.73 1.11
N LYS A 281 13.73 30.64 0.37
CA LYS A 281 12.37 30.19 0.08
C LYS A 281 11.78 29.29 1.16
N TRP A 282 12.59 28.38 1.70
CA TRP A 282 12.11 27.31 2.59
C TRP A 282 12.53 27.54 4.05
N GLY A 283 13.54 28.37 4.32
CA GLY A 283 14.02 28.69 5.66
C GLY A 283 12.93 29.05 6.68
N PRO A 284 11.92 29.88 6.35
CA PRO A 284 10.83 30.20 7.28
C PRO A 284 9.95 29.00 7.64
N ILE A 285 9.65 28.12 6.66
CA ILE A 285 8.83 26.91 6.84
C ILE A 285 9.61 25.90 7.68
N LEU A 286 10.89 25.71 7.36
CA LEU A 286 11.80 24.82 8.07
C LEU A 286 12.00 25.19 9.54
N LYS A 287 12.06 26.48 9.86
CA LYS A 287 12.14 26.96 11.25
C LYS A 287 10.87 26.68 12.04
N ARG A 288 9.70 26.67 11.38
CA ARG A 288 8.41 26.37 12.01
C ARG A 288 8.24 24.87 12.27
N GLU A 289 8.74 24.03 11.35
CA GLU A 289 8.55 22.58 11.33
C GLU A 289 9.68 21.80 12.04
N GLN A 290 10.46 22.46 12.91
CA GLN A 290 11.54 21.85 13.71
C GLN A 290 11.07 20.74 14.68
N SER A 291 9.76 20.42 14.72
CA SER A 291 9.20 19.34 15.53
C SER A 291 9.61 17.95 15.08
N VAL A 292 10.08 17.76 13.84
CA VAL A 292 10.66 16.48 13.40
C VAL A 292 12.14 16.43 13.79
N PRO A 293 12.57 15.45 14.59
CA PRO A 293 13.96 15.34 15.01
C PRO A 293 14.85 15.07 13.80
N VAL A 294 15.60 16.09 13.38
CA VAL A 294 16.64 15.96 12.35
C VAL A 294 17.83 15.24 12.97
N PRO A 295 18.34 14.14 12.39
CA PRO A 295 19.53 13.50 12.88
C PRO A 295 20.69 14.49 12.95
N SER A 296 21.46 14.45 14.04
CA SER A 296 22.59 15.37 14.28
C SER A 296 23.65 15.37 13.17
N ALA A 297 23.69 14.34 12.33
CA ALA A 297 24.55 14.25 11.15
C ALA A 297 24.17 15.26 10.04
N PHE A 298 22.97 15.86 10.10
CA PHE A 298 22.41 16.74 9.07
C PHE A 298 21.98 18.09 9.67
N SER A 299 22.92 18.75 10.36
CA SER A 299 22.71 20.13 10.80
C SER A 299 22.29 20.99 9.61
N TRP A 300 21.36 21.93 9.81
CA TRP A 300 20.90 22.90 8.79
C TRP A 300 21.97 23.91 8.32
N THR A 301 23.23 23.68 8.67
CA THR A 301 24.38 24.46 8.23
C THR A 301 24.70 24.17 6.77
N SER A 302 25.40 25.10 6.10
CA SER A 302 25.87 24.89 4.72
C SER A 302 26.65 23.59 4.59
N ASN A 303 27.54 23.29 5.54
CA ASN A 303 28.33 22.06 5.53
C ASN A 303 27.47 20.82 5.73
N GLY A 304 26.44 20.87 6.59
CA GLY A 304 25.52 19.75 6.77
C GLY A 304 24.68 19.47 5.53
N PHE A 305 24.21 20.52 4.85
CA PHE A 305 23.50 20.42 3.57
C PHE A 305 24.36 19.82 2.46
N ILE A 306 25.59 20.30 2.29
CA ILE A 306 26.51 19.80 1.26
C ILE A 306 26.79 18.31 1.48
N ASN A 307 27.02 17.90 2.74
CA ASN A 307 27.20 16.50 3.08
C ASN A 307 25.93 15.67 2.84
N PHE A 308 24.74 16.23 3.10
CA PHE A 308 23.47 15.56 2.81
C PHE A 308 23.32 15.29 1.31
N LEU A 309 23.54 16.31 0.49
CA LEU A 309 23.39 16.21 -0.96
C LEU A 309 24.39 15.21 -1.56
N LEU A 310 25.64 15.22 -1.10
CA LEU A 310 26.65 14.22 -1.47
C LEU A 310 26.16 12.80 -1.17
N LEU A 311 25.64 12.57 0.04
CA LEU A 311 25.15 11.26 0.44
C LEU A 311 23.93 10.83 -0.38
N LEU A 312 23.02 11.76 -0.68
CA LEU A 312 21.86 11.49 -1.53
C LEU A 312 22.28 11.04 -2.94
N CYS A 313 23.24 11.74 -3.56
CA CYS A 313 23.82 11.36 -4.85
C CYS A 313 24.52 10.00 -4.79
N ARG A 314 25.30 9.73 -3.75
CA ARG A 314 25.99 8.43 -3.54
C ARG A 314 25.02 7.28 -3.22
N HIS A 315 23.79 7.59 -2.82
CA HIS A 315 22.74 6.62 -2.51
C HIS A 315 21.99 6.12 -3.75
N HIS A 316 22.34 6.60 -4.95
CA HIS A 316 21.75 6.21 -6.23
C HIS A 316 20.23 6.42 -6.30
N VAL A 317 19.72 7.51 -5.71
CA VAL A 317 18.32 7.89 -5.91
C VAL A 317 18.16 8.37 -7.35
N THR A 318 17.26 7.76 -8.11
CA THR A 318 17.02 8.11 -9.52
C THR A 318 16.23 9.40 -9.64
N TRP A 319 16.19 9.98 -10.84
CA TRP A 319 15.39 11.19 -11.06
C TRP A 319 13.89 10.90 -11.01
N GLU A 320 13.45 9.73 -11.46
CA GLU A 320 12.06 9.27 -11.36
C GLU A 320 11.65 9.14 -9.88
N GLN A 321 12.54 8.65 -9.02
CA GLN A 321 12.34 8.64 -7.58
C GLN A 321 12.25 10.06 -7.01
N ALA A 322 13.08 10.99 -7.47
CA ALA A 322 13.01 12.40 -7.09
C ALA A 322 11.67 13.04 -7.50
N GLN A 323 11.20 12.81 -8.73
CA GLN A 323 9.91 13.26 -9.22
C GLN A 323 8.75 12.71 -8.38
N LEU A 324 8.84 11.43 -7.99
CA LEU A 324 7.84 10.77 -7.16
C LEU A 324 7.78 11.43 -5.75
N ILE A 325 8.92 11.82 -5.18
CA ILE A 325 8.98 12.62 -3.93
C ILE A 325 8.34 14.00 -4.15
N SER A 326 8.70 14.68 -5.23
CA SER A 326 8.20 16.03 -5.54
C SER A 326 6.71 16.07 -5.87
N SER A 327 6.09 14.94 -6.22
CA SER A 327 4.65 14.84 -6.48
C SER A 327 3.79 14.86 -5.21
N LEU A 328 4.37 14.55 -4.04
CA LEU A 328 3.68 14.59 -2.76
C LEU A 328 3.52 16.03 -2.26
N LYS A 329 2.48 16.28 -1.46
CA LYS A 329 2.42 17.50 -0.65
C LYS A 329 3.47 17.42 0.45
N PHE A 330 3.98 18.57 0.85
CA PHE A 330 4.96 18.63 1.95
C PHE A 330 4.44 17.97 3.24
N GLU A 331 3.17 18.14 3.60
CA GLU A 331 2.57 17.51 4.78
C GLU A 331 2.54 15.96 4.71
N GLU A 332 2.35 15.41 3.51
CA GLU A 332 2.36 13.96 3.26
C GLU A 332 3.80 13.42 3.41
N TRP A 333 4.77 14.13 2.83
CA TRP A 333 6.19 13.83 3.04
C TRP A 333 6.60 13.89 4.50
N MET A 334 6.16 14.93 5.23
CA MET A 334 6.42 15.08 6.66
C MET A 334 5.76 13.98 7.50
N THR A 335 4.63 13.45 7.05
CA THR A 335 4.00 12.27 7.69
C THR A 335 4.92 11.05 7.56
N LEU A 336 5.49 10.80 6.38
CA LEU A 336 6.46 9.72 6.17
C LEU A 336 7.73 9.93 7.00
N CYS A 337 8.28 11.14 7.01
CA CYS A 337 9.43 11.49 7.85
C CYS A 337 9.12 11.21 9.33
N SER A 338 8.01 11.74 9.85
CA SER A 338 7.63 11.57 11.25
C SER A 338 7.44 10.09 11.63
N PHE A 339 6.88 9.30 10.71
CA PHE A 339 6.74 7.86 10.90
C PHE A 339 8.10 7.16 10.97
N ASP A 340 9.03 7.50 10.08
CA ASP A 340 10.35 6.89 10.01
C ASP A 340 11.21 7.16 11.26
N TYR A 341 11.06 8.35 11.86
CA TYR A 341 11.85 8.84 13.02
C TYR A 341 11.16 8.69 14.38
N SER A 342 9.99 8.06 14.42
CA SER A 342 9.16 8.02 15.62
C SER A 342 9.85 7.33 16.81
N LYS A 343 9.61 7.85 18.02
CA LYS A 343 10.18 7.35 19.29
C LYS A 343 11.71 7.24 19.28
N GLY A 344 12.39 8.13 18.56
CA GLY A 344 13.85 8.18 18.49
C GLY A 344 14.50 7.03 17.71
N ASN A 345 13.70 6.23 17.00
CA ASN A 345 14.15 5.16 16.13
C ASN A 345 14.06 5.61 14.67
N CYS A 346 15.05 5.24 13.85
CA CYS A 346 15.04 5.42 12.40
C CYS A 346 14.66 4.11 11.69
N PHE A 347 14.27 4.22 10.41
CA PHE A 347 14.01 3.10 9.50
C PHE A 347 12.70 2.34 9.76
N GLN A 348 11.69 2.98 10.35
CA GLN A 348 10.36 2.37 10.49
C GLN A 348 9.71 2.10 9.14
N ILE A 349 9.91 2.96 8.13
CA ILE A 349 9.34 2.76 6.80
C ILE A 349 9.97 1.55 6.12
N LEU A 350 11.31 1.47 6.12
CA LEU A 350 12.04 0.32 5.61
C LEU A 350 11.50 -0.99 6.21
N SER A 351 11.29 -0.97 7.52
CA SER A 351 10.83 -2.12 8.28
C SER A 351 9.43 -2.58 7.89
N LEU A 352 8.50 -1.62 7.74
CA LEU A 352 7.15 -1.87 7.28
C LEU A 352 7.16 -2.45 5.87
N LEU A 353 7.83 -1.76 4.94
CA LEU A 353 7.84 -2.16 3.53
C LEU A 353 8.48 -3.52 3.36
N GLY A 354 9.59 -3.82 4.06
CA GLY A 354 10.23 -5.13 4.01
C GLY A 354 9.29 -6.27 4.38
N VAL A 355 8.40 -6.08 5.36
CA VAL A 355 7.38 -7.08 5.73
C VAL A 355 6.33 -7.22 4.62
N LEU A 356 5.76 -6.11 4.17
CA LEU A 356 4.70 -6.10 3.15
C LEU A 356 5.16 -6.73 1.83
N MET A 357 6.42 -6.50 1.48
CA MET A 357 7.09 -7.03 0.30
C MET A 357 7.37 -8.52 0.41
N LYS A 358 7.89 -8.98 1.56
CA LYS A 358 8.10 -10.42 1.82
C LYS A 358 6.80 -11.23 1.69
N THR A 359 5.68 -10.59 2.00
CA THR A 359 4.35 -11.16 1.88
C THR A 359 3.69 -10.98 0.52
N ASN A 360 4.33 -10.25 -0.41
CA ASN A 360 3.77 -9.83 -1.71
C ASN A 360 2.44 -9.05 -1.62
N ALA A 361 2.15 -8.43 -0.47
CA ALA A 361 0.88 -7.76 -0.20
C ALA A 361 0.63 -6.54 -1.10
N LEU A 362 1.69 -5.97 -1.67
CA LEU A 362 1.66 -4.78 -2.52
C LEU A 362 1.85 -5.10 -4.00
N ASP A 363 2.29 -6.32 -4.35
CA ASP A 363 2.62 -6.67 -5.73
C ASP A 363 1.39 -7.21 -6.49
N LYS A 364 0.86 -6.36 -7.37
CA LYS A 364 -0.28 -6.68 -8.25
C LYS A 364 -0.02 -7.92 -9.13
N ALA A 365 1.22 -8.16 -9.55
CA ALA A 365 1.55 -9.33 -10.38
C ALA A 365 1.26 -10.66 -9.67
N THR A 366 1.24 -10.64 -8.33
CA THR A 366 0.95 -11.83 -7.52
C THR A 366 -0.54 -12.02 -7.21
N CYS A 367 -1.43 -11.22 -7.81
CA CYS A 367 -2.88 -11.34 -7.63
C CYS A 367 -3.40 -12.76 -7.96
N PHE A 368 -2.81 -13.45 -8.93
CA PHE A 368 -3.17 -14.83 -9.27
C PHE A 368 -2.90 -15.84 -8.14
N TYR A 369 -1.87 -15.57 -7.31
CA TYR A 369 -1.51 -16.40 -6.17
C TYR A 369 -2.29 -16.05 -4.90
N GLY A 370 -3.21 -15.08 -4.98
CA GLY A 370 -4.03 -14.63 -3.85
C GLY A 370 -3.24 -13.87 -2.78
N THR A 371 -2.06 -13.35 -3.13
CA THR A 371 -1.18 -12.64 -2.19
C THR A 371 -1.23 -11.12 -2.31
N TYR A 372 -1.78 -10.59 -3.40
CA TYR A 372 -2.02 -9.15 -3.50
C TYR A 372 -3.20 -8.73 -2.60
N GLU A 373 -3.05 -7.67 -1.82
CA GLU A 373 -4.09 -7.17 -0.91
C GLU A 373 -4.52 -5.75 -1.29
N PRO A 374 -5.62 -5.59 -2.06
CA PRO A 374 -6.15 -4.30 -2.49
C PRO A 374 -6.34 -3.28 -1.36
N TYR A 375 -6.85 -3.73 -0.20
CA TYR A 375 -7.08 -2.89 0.97
C TYR A 375 -5.80 -2.34 1.60
N ILE A 376 -4.68 -3.05 1.44
CA ILE A 376 -3.37 -2.61 1.93
C ILE A 376 -2.73 -1.69 0.89
N ALA A 377 -2.68 -2.11 -0.37
CA ALA A 377 -2.05 -1.34 -1.43
C ALA A 377 -2.74 0.01 -1.67
N MET A 378 -4.07 0.05 -1.63
CA MET A 378 -4.86 1.26 -1.86
C MET A 378 -5.23 2.02 -0.58
N MET A 379 -4.62 1.67 0.56
CA MET A 379 -4.82 2.41 1.81
C MET A 379 -4.48 3.89 1.61
N THR A 380 -5.46 4.77 1.83
CA THR A 380 -5.32 6.21 1.67
C THR A 380 -4.50 6.85 2.79
N TRP A 381 -3.99 8.07 2.58
CA TRP A 381 -3.31 8.84 3.63
C TRP A 381 -4.14 9.00 4.92
N SER A 382 -5.45 9.16 4.80
CA SER A 382 -6.34 9.30 5.96
C SER A 382 -6.41 8.01 6.78
N GLU A 383 -6.60 6.88 6.11
CA GLU A 383 -6.61 5.56 6.74
C GLU A 383 -5.26 5.22 7.35
N PHE A 384 -4.17 5.50 6.63
CA PHE A 384 -2.81 5.28 7.12
C PHE A 384 -2.55 6.01 8.44
N LYS A 385 -2.86 7.32 8.50
CA LYS A 385 -2.72 8.13 9.73
C LYS A 385 -3.63 7.60 10.84
N THR A 386 -4.87 7.25 10.51
CA THR A 386 -5.86 6.74 11.47
C THR A 386 -5.43 5.41 12.07
N ALA A 387 -4.98 4.47 11.24
CA ALA A 387 -4.47 3.17 11.65
C ALA A 387 -3.28 3.33 12.60
N ILE A 388 -2.31 4.18 12.25
CA ILE A 388 -1.16 4.46 13.12
C ILE A 388 -1.60 5.00 14.48
N ASN A 389 -2.48 6.00 14.48
CA ASN A 389 -2.94 6.64 15.71
C ASN A 389 -3.74 5.67 16.59
N ALA A 390 -4.66 4.91 16.01
CA ALA A 390 -5.46 3.92 16.72
C ALA A 390 -4.57 2.84 17.37
N SER A 391 -3.62 2.27 16.60
CA SER A 391 -2.75 1.24 17.13
C SER A 391 -1.75 1.76 18.17
N LEU A 392 -1.28 3.01 18.04
CA LEU A 392 -0.40 3.64 19.05
C LEU A 392 -1.16 4.03 20.33
N GLN A 393 -2.45 4.38 20.25
CA GLN A 393 -3.30 4.58 21.42
C GLN A 393 -3.56 3.26 22.16
N ALA A 394 -3.87 2.19 21.42
CA ALA A 394 -4.11 0.86 21.99
C ALA A 394 -2.81 0.22 22.54
N PHE A 395 -1.66 0.49 21.91
CA PHE A 395 -0.37 -0.08 22.27
C PHE A 395 0.75 0.98 22.28
N PRO A 396 0.80 1.87 23.29
CA PRO A 396 1.77 2.97 23.37
C PRO A 396 3.23 2.53 23.42
N GLN A 397 3.50 1.28 23.77
CA GLN A 397 4.84 0.67 23.79
C GLN A 397 5.29 0.18 22.40
N LEU A 398 4.37 -0.07 21.47
CA LEU A 398 4.72 -0.56 20.14
C LEU A 398 5.31 0.55 19.28
N ARG A 399 6.25 0.18 18.41
CA ARG A 399 6.76 1.10 17.40
C ARG A 399 5.78 1.24 16.24
N PRO A 400 5.71 2.38 15.53
CA PRO A 400 4.69 2.60 14.52
C PRO A 400 4.64 1.54 13.42
N ALA A 401 5.78 1.06 12.92
CA ALA A 401 5.80 -0.03 11.93
C ALA A 401 5.13 -1.30 12.44
N ARG A 402 5.44 -1.73 13.67
CA ARG A 402 4.81 -2.90 14.30
C ARG A 402 3.34 -2.66 14.61
N ALA A 403 3.00 -1.46 15.08
CA ALA A 403 1.63 -1.07 15.38
C ALA A 403 0.77 -1.15 14.12
N LEU A 404 1.25 -0.57 13.01
CA LEU A 404 0.57 -0.62 11.73
C LEU A 404 0.50 -2.05 11.16
N ILE A 405 1.57 -2.85 11.20
CA ILE A 405 1.52 -4.27 10.77
C ILE A 405 0.46 -5.04 11.56
N LYS A 406 0.36 -4.80 12.87
CA LYS A 406 -0.66 -5.42 13.72
C LYS A 406 -2.06 -5.02 13.29
N GLU A 407 -2.29 -3.75 12.96
CA GLU A 407 -3.56 -3.29 12.38
C GLU A 407 -3.84 -3.96 11.04
N LEU A 408 -2.87 -3.96 10.14
CA LEU A 408 -2.97 -4.55 8.81
C LEU A 408 -3.30 -6.05 8.87
N SER A 409 -2.80 -6.76 9.88
CA SER A 409 -3.09 -8.17 10.13
C SER A 409 -4.54 -8.49 10.50
N GLN A 410 -5.32 -7.47 10.87
CA GLN A 410 -6.75 -7.63 11.16
C GLN A 410 -7.58 -7.62 9.88
N TYR A 411 -7.13 -6.92 8.83
CA TYR A 411 -7.87 -6.83 7.56
C TYR A 411 -7.82 -8.12 6.73
N THR A 412 -6.89 -9.04 7.00
CA THR A 412 -6.66 -10.20 6.14
C THR A 412 -6.45 -11.49 6.94
N THR A 413 -7.27 -12.50 6.68
CA THR A 413 -7.15 -13.82 7.34
C THR A 413 -5.91 -14.56 6.88
N TYR A 414 -5.49 -14.35 5.62
CA TYR A 414 -4.29 -14.95 5.03
C TYR A 414 -3.02 -14.41 5.68
N TYR A 415 -2.93 -13.08 5.86
CA TYR A 415 -1.75 -12.48 6.49
C TYR A 415 -1.82 -12.39 7.99
N LYS A 416 -2.94 -12.66 8.67
CA LYS A 416 -2.96 -12.70 10.14
C LYS A 416 -1.83 -13.57 10.70
N ARG A 417 -1.66 -14.80 10.21
CA ARG A 417 -0.57 -15.69 10.65
C ARG A 417 0.79 -15.29 10.10
N GLN A 418 0.87 -14.77 8.87
CA GLN A 418 2.15 -14.39 8.27
C GLN A 418 2.70 -13.08 8.85
N PHE A 419 1.87 -12.06 9.03
CA PHE A 419 2.19 -10.82 9.73
C PHE A 419 2.37 -11.01 11.23
N GLN A 420 1.68 -11.95 11.89
CA GLN A 420 2.00 -12.30 13.28
C GLN A 420 3.36 -13.01 13.35
N ARG A 421 3.59 -14.05 12.54
CA ARG A 421 4.90 -14.72 12.49
C ARG A 421 6.02 -13.76 12.12
N CYS A 422 5.83 -12.92 11.11
CA CYS A 422 6.81 -11.93 10.70
C CYS A 422 6.91 -10.80 11.73
N GLY A 423 5.83 -10.28 12.27
CA GLY A 423 5.85 -9.20 13.27
C GLY A 423 6.48 -9.61 14.60
N ASP A 424 6.30 -10.87 15.00
CA ASP A 424 6.83 -11.45 16.24
C ASP A 424 8.26 -12.00 16.06
N SER A 425 8.58 -12.59 14.90
CA SER A 425 9.94 -13.12 14.59
C SER A 425 10.88 -12.10 13.96
N LEU A 426 10.35 -11.09 13.26
CA LEU A 426 11.07 -9.85 13.03
C LEU A 426 11.11 -9.12 14.35
N ASP A 427 12.09 -9.49 15.17
CA ASP A 427 12.86 -8.42 15.75
C ASP A 427 13.47 -7.63 14.60
N ILE A 428 12.68 -6.70 14.05
CA ILE A 428 12.99 -5.84 12.92
C ILE A 428 14.35 -5.20 13.17
N ASP A 429 14.64 -4.88 14.44
CA ASP A 429 15.95 -4.43 14.89
C ASP A 429 17.04 -5.48 14.81
N LYS A 430 16.79 -6.75 15.11
CA LYS A 430 17.79 -7.82 14.93
C LYS A 430 18.02 -8.14 13.46
N LEU A 431 16.98 -8.14 12.62
CA LEU A 431 17.15 -8.31 11.17
C LEU A 431 17.86 -7.10 10.55
N ARG A 432 17.51 -5.90 11.01
CA ARG A 432 18.24 -4.66 10.74
C ARG A 432 19.70 -4.83 11.15
N VAL A 433 20.00 -5.02 12.44
CA VAL A 433 21.37 -5.15 12.95
C VAL A 433 22.15 -6.27 12.26
N ALA A 434 21.58 -7.45 12.08
CA ALA A 434 22.24 -8.59 11.46
C ALA A 434 22.50 -8.40 9.96
N LYS A 435 21.60 -7.70 9.24
CA LYS A 435 21.84 -7.37 7.82
C LYS A 435 22.74 -6.15 7.67
N PHE A 436 22.53 -5.07 8.44
CA PHE A 436 23.35 -3.85 8.47
C PHE A 436 24.82 -4.14 8.77
N GLN A 437 25.08 -5.07 9.69
CA GLN A 437 26.44 -5.51 10.01
C GLN A 437 27.14 -6.24 8.86
N ARG A 438 26.43 -6.72 7.83
CA ARG A 438 27.03 -7.37 6.66
C ARG A 438 27.36 -6.38 5.54
N PHE A 439 26.86 -5.15 5.62
CA PHE A 439 27.20 -4.16 4.61
C PHE A 439 28.61 -3.63 4.82
N PRO A 440 29.33 -3.35 3.72
CA PRO A 440 30.57 -2.59 3.81
C PRO A 440 30.28 -1.23 4.44
N ILE A 441 31.08 -0.90 5.45
CA ILE A 441 30.99 0.37 6.15
C ILE A 441 31.91 1.34 5.44
N TYR A 442 31.35 2.44 4.96
CA TYR A 442 32.11 3.49 4.29
C TYR A 442 32.21 4.74 5.16
N LYS A 443 33.35 5.40 5.10
CA LYS A 443 33.55 6.77 5.55
C LYS A 443 33.72 7.62 4.32
N PHE A 444 32.85 8.60 4.17
CA PHE A 444 32.94 9.54 3.06
C PHE A 444 33.91 10.66 3.44
N ASP A 445 34.90 10.89 2.59
CA ASP A 445 35.70 12.10 2.65
C ASP A 445 34.80 13.28 2.28
N ARG A 446 34.68 14.25 3.19
CA ARG A 446 33.76 15.39 3.03
C ARG A 446 34.26 16.42 2.01
N LYS A 447 35.55 16.40 1.67
CA LYS A 447 36.17 17.30 0.70
C LYS A 447 36.13 16.70 -0.69
N THR A 448 36.56 15.45 -0.84
CA THR A 448 36.64 14.80 -2.16
C THR A 448 35.34 14.09 -2.55
N GLY A 449 34.51 13.74 -1.56
CA GLY A 449 33.32 12.92 -1.78
C GLY A 449 33.65 11.43 -1.94
N GLU A 450 34.91 11.03 -1.83
CA GLU A 450 35.34 9.64 -1.96
C GLU A 450 34.80 8.76 -0.83
N ALA A 451 34.30 7.58 -1.19
CA ALA A 451 33.88 6.57 -0.25
C ALA A 451 35.09 5.71 0.14
N ILE A 452 35.61 5.90 1.35
CA ILE A 452 36.69 5.10 1.91
C ILE A 452 36.07 3.90 2.63
N LEU A 453 36.35 2.68 2.17
CA LEU A 453 35.93 1.46 2.85
C LEU A 453 36.63 1.37 4.22
N VAL A 454 35.85 1.44 5.29
CA VAL A 454 36.34 1.35 6.68
C VAL A 454 36.34 -0.09 7.17
N LYS A 455 35.33 -0.87 6.76
CA LYS A 455 35.20 -2.27 7.14
C LYS A 455 34.43 -3.02 6.07
N ASP A 456 35.04 -4.06 5.50
CA ASP A 456 34.29 -5.08 4.77
C ASP A 456 33.83 -6.14 5.76
N ASN A 457 32.54 -6.45 5.76
CA ASN A 457 31.96 -7.48 6.62
C ASN A 457 31.56 -8.74 5.81
N ASN A 458 31.98 -8.82 4.54
CA ASN A 458 31.74 -9.97 3.65
C ASN A 458 32.98 -10.86 3.44
N ILE A 459 34.01 -10.71 4.29
CA ILE A 459 35.16 -11.62 4.38
C ILE A 459 34.97 -12.54 5.59
#